data_AF-A0A9R1RLX8-F1
#
_entry.id   AF-A0A9R1RLX8-F1
#
_cell.length_a   1.000
_cell.length_b   1.000
_cell.length_c   1.000
_cell.angle_alpha   90.00
_cell.angle_beta   90.00
_cell.angle_gamma   90.00
#
_symmetry.space_group_name_H-M   'P 1'
#
loop_
_entity.id
_entity.type
_entity.pdbx_description
1 polymer ?
#
loop_
_entity_poly.entity_id
_entity_poly.type
_entity_poly.pdbx_seq_one_letter_code
_entity_poly.pdbx_strand_id
1 'polypeptide(L)'
;MAASLQAAATLMPAKIGGRASSARPSSHVARAFGVDAGARITCSLQSDIREVASKCADAAKMAGFALATSALLVSGASAEGAPKRLTFDEIQSKTYMEVKGTGTANQCPTIDGGVDSFPFTVKAEGIQKNEPPAFQKTKLMTRLTYTLDEMEGPLEVGADGTLKFEEKDGIDYAAVTVQLPGGERVPFLFTVKQLVATGKPESFSGPFLVPSYRGSSFLDPKGRGGSTGYDNAVALPAGGRGDEEELAKENVKNASSSTGNITLSVTKSKPETGEVIGVFESVQPSDTDLGAKAPKDVKIQGVWYAQLESN
;
A
#
# COMPACT_ATOMS: atom_id res chain seq x y z
N MET A 1 -45.80 71.61 -3.02
CA MET A 1 -44.47 71.80 -2.40
C MET A 1 -43.61 70.60 -2.77
N ALA A 2 -42.36 70.81 -3.23
CA ALA A 2 -41.34 69.79 -3.60
C ALA A 2 -41.80 68.69 -4.61
N ALA A 3 -41.32 68.55 -5.86
CA ALA A 3 -39.93 68.45 -6.37
C ALA A 3 -39.14 67.30 -5.70
N SER A 4 -38.29 66.46 -6.32
CA SER A 4 -37.79 66.24 -7.70
C SER A 4 -36.83 65.01 -7.67
N LEU A 5 -36.54 64.18 -8.69
CA LEU A 5 -36.90 64.03 -10.12
C LEU A 5 -36.76 62.52 -10.51
N GLN A 6 -37.37 61.95 -11.56
CA GLN A 6 -36.82 61.58 -12.91
C GLN A 6 -35.36 61.02 -12.95
N ALA A 7 -34.97 60.09 -13.85
CA ALA A 7 -35.59 59.54 -15.07
C ALA A 7 -35.15 58.05 -15.26
N ALA A 8 -36.00 57.13 -15.75
CA ALA A 8 -36.35 56.84 -17.15
C ALA A 8 -35.25 56.22 -18.03
N ALA A 9 -35.47 54.97 -18.49
CA ALA A 9 -35.19 54.51 -19.86
C ALA A 9 -35.75 53.09 -20.10
N THR A 10 -36.88 52.99 -20.81
CA THR A 10 -37.38 51.73 -21.41
C THR A 10 -36.63 51.40 -22.70
N LEU A 11 -36.32 50.13 -22.97
CA LEU A 11 -36.34 49.54 -24.32
C LEU A 11 -36.27 48.01 -24.30
N MET A 12 -37.20 47.37 -24.99
CA MET A 12 -37.23 45.94 -25.37
C MET A 12 -36.95 45.84 -26.89
N PRO A 13 -36.96 44.65 -27.52
CA PRO A 13 -36.04 43.53 -27.33
C PRO A 13 -35.31 43.18 -28.65
N ALA A 14 -34.25 42.35 -28.61
CA ALA A 14 -33.64 41.80 -29.82
C ALA A 14 -33.29 40.31 -29.67
N LYS A 15 -33.60 39.51 -30.71
CA LYS A 15 -33.50 38.04 -30.73
C LYS A 15 -32.40 37.61 -31.70
N ILE A 16 -31.26 37.14 -31.18
CA ILE A 16 -30.23 36.42 -31.93
C ILE A 16 -29.78 35.20 -31.10
N GLY A 17 -29.73 34.03 -31.72
CA GLY A 17 -29.31 32.79 -31.07
C GLY A 17 -27.79 32.61 -31.07
N GLY A 18 -27.26 31.94 -30.05
CA GLY A 18 -25.85 31.56 -29.94
C GLY A 18 -25.69 30.38 -28.98
N ARG A 19 -24.96 29.35 -29.42
CA ARG A 19 -24.75 28.08 -28.69
C ARG A 19 -24.32 28.30 -27.24
N ALA A 20 -24.95 27.58 -26.31
CA ALA A 20 -24.37 27.36 -24.98
C ALA A 20 -23.10 26.51 -25.12
N SER A 21 -21.94 27.09 -24.82
CA SER A 21 -20.68 26.35 -24.70
C SER A 21 -20.64 25.58 -23.38
N SER A 22 -21.24 24.38 -23.39
CA SER A 22 -20.99 23.39 -22.35
C SER A 22 -19.51 23.01 -22.38
N ALA A 23 -18.76 23.48 -21.38
CA ALA A 23 -17.41 23.02 -21.13
C ALA A 23 -17.47 21.58 -20.62
N ARG A 24 -17.33 20.60 -21.52
CA ARG A 24 -17.14 19.20 -21.15
C ARG A 24 -15.87 19.06 -20.30
N PRO A 25 -15.93 18.57 -19.06
CA PRO A 25 -14.76 17.94 -18.45
C PRO A 25 -14.41 16.68 -19.27
N SER A 26 -13.12 16.38 -19.43
CA SER A 26 -12.64 15.22 -20.18
C SER A 26 -12.92 13.91 -19.44
N SER A 27 -14.14 13.40 -19.59
CA SER A 27 -14.73 12.32 -18.81
C SER A 27 -14.28 10.91 -19.22
N HIS A 28 -12.97 10.63 -19.22
CA HIS A 28 -12.47 9.26 -19.37
C HIS A 28 -12.61 8.47 -18.05
N VAL A 29 -12.42 9.12 -16.90
CA VAL A 29 -12.54 8.48 -15.57
C VAL A 29 -14.01 8.22 -15.20
N ALA A 30 -14.89 9.22 -15.35
CA ALA A 30 -16.29 9.14 -14.93
C ALA A 30 -17.13 8.08 -15.67
N ARG A 31 -16.65 7.54 -16.80
CA ARG A 31 -17.37 6.51 -17.57
C ARG A 31 -17.17 5.09 -17.04
N ALA A 32 -16.23 4.88 -16.12
CA ALA A 32 -15.97 3.58 -15.49
C ALA A 32 -16.81 3.31 -14.23
N PHE A 33 -17.43 4.34 -13.65
CA PHE A 33 -18.12 4.29 -12.36
C PHE A 33 -19.64 4.44 -12.55
N GLY A 34 -20.22 3.67 -13.47
CA GLY A 34 -21.57 3.93 -14.00
C GLY A 34 -22.76 3.43 -13.18
N VAL A 35 -22.54 2.47 -12.28
CA VAL A 35 -23.57 1.77 -11.47
C VAL A 35 -22.90 1.30 -10.16
N ASP A 36 -23.68 1.04 -9.11
CA ASP A 36 -23.22 0.29 -7.93
C ASP A 36 -22.56 -1.03 -8.37
N ALA A 37 -21.32 -1.25 -7.91
CA ALA A 37 -20.47 -2.30 -8.43
C ALA A 37 -19.73 -3.06 -7.31
N GLY A 38 -19.47 -4.35 -7.51
CA GLY A 38 -18.44 -5.06 -6.77
C GLY A 38 -17.06 -4.63 -7.27
N ALA A 39 -16.12 -4.38 -6.35
CA ALA A 39 -14.74 -4.08 -6.68
C ALA A 39 -13.81 -5.16 -6.12
N ARG A 40 -13.06 -5.83 -7.01
CA ARG A 40 -11.99 -6.77 -6.64
C ARG A 40 -10.64 -6.08 -6.75
N ILE A 41 -9.97 -5.82 -5.63
CA ILE A 41 -8.75 -5.00 -5.52
C ILE A 41 -7.50 -5.83 -5.23
N THR A 42 -6.41 -5.52 -5.95
CA THR A 42 -5.04 -5.99 -5.71
C THR A 42 -4.13 -4.79 -5.43
N CYS A 43 -3.28 -4.85 -4.40
CA CYS A 43 -2.33 -3.80 -4.02
C CYS A 43 -0.88 -4.34 -3.97
N SER A 44 0.00 -3.86 -4.84
CA SER A 44 1.33 -4.46 -5.05
C SER A 44 2.51 -3.47 -5.10
N LEU A 45 3.67 -4.05 -5.39
CA LEU A 45 4.99 -3.61 -4.98
C LEU A 45 6.03 -4.00 -6.05
N GLN A 46 6.53 -3.02 -6.80
CA GLN A 46 7.84 -3.17 -7.44
C GLN A 46 8.46 -1.79 -7.73
N SER A 47 9.69 -1.57 -7.25
CA SER A 47 10.58 -0.57 -7.86
C SER A 47 11.38 -1.24 -8.98
N ASP A 48 11.48 -0.62 -10.15
CA ASP A 48 12.56 -0.96 -11.08
C ASP A 48 13.92 -0.59 -10.45
N ILE A 49 14.84 -1.55 -10.41
CA ILE A 49 16.20 -1.36 -9.88
C ILE A 49 17.10 -0.61 -10.88
N ARG A 50 16.53 -0.09 -11.99
CA ARG A 50 17.27 0.48 -13.13
C ARG A 50 18.06 1.76 -12.83
N GLU A 51 17.79 2.46 -11.73
CA GLU A 51 18.46 3.74 -11.41
C GLU A 51 19.86 3.60 -10.77
N VAL A 52 20.24 2.42 -10.26
CA VAL A 52 21.57 2.21 -9.63
C VAL A 52 22.60 1.68 -10.64
N ALA A 53 22.16 1.05 -11.74
CA ALA A 53 23.06 0.45 -12.73
C ALA A 53 23.77 1.46 -13.65
N SER A 54 23.22 2.68 -13.81
CA SER A 54 23.72 3.68 -14.76
C SER A 54 24.93 4.50 -14.28
N LYS A 55 25.37 4.34 -13.02
CA LYS A 55 26.47 5.14 -12.43
C LYS A 55 27.79 4.39 -12.21
N CYS A 56 27.88 3.12 -12.61
CA CYS A 56 29.11 2.31 -12.47
C CYS A 56 29.78 1.92 -13.79
N ALA A 57 29.28 2.39 -14.94
CA ALA A 57 29.80 2.00 -16.26
C ALA A 57 31.11 2.72 -16.65
N ASP A 58 31.37 3.92 -16.13
CA ASP A 58 32.48 4.79 -16.59
C ASP A 58 33.75 4.75 -15.71
N ALA A 59 33.87 3.79 -14.78
CA ALA A 59 34.98 3.74 -13.81
C ALA A 59 35.81 2.45 -13.82
N ALA A 60 35.87 1.74 -14.96
CA ALA A 60 36.59 0.47 -15.10
C ALA A 60 37.50 0.39 -16.34
N LYS A 61 38.46 1.32 -16.44
CA LYS A 61 39.71 1.12 -17.19
C LYS A 61 40.89 1.19 -16.21
N MET A 62 41.89 0.35 -16.43
CA MET A 62 43.17 0.16 -15.70
C MET A 62 43.16 -0.97 -14.63
N ALA A 63 44.28 -1.72 -14.61
CA ALA A 63 44.59 -2.90 -13.79
C ALA A 63 43.66 -4.14 -13.99
N GLY A 64 44.08 -5.24 -14.61
CA GLY A 64 45.39 -5.56 -15.19
C GLY A 64 46.31 -6.41 -14.30
N PHE A 65 45.80 -7.54 -13.77
CA PHE A 65 46.62 -8.71 -13.39
C PHE A 65 45.80 -9.99 -13.58
N ALA A 66 46.39 -11.02 -14.18
CA ALA A 66 45.73 -12.28 -14.48
C ALA A 66 46.02 -13.34 -13.40
N LEU A 67 45.02 -14.15 -13.04
CA LEU A 67 45.25 -15.45 -12.42
C LEU A 67 44.12 -16.45 -12.72
N ALA A 68 44.54 -17.57 -13.31
CA ALA A 68 43.90 -18.87 -13.50
C ALA A 68 42.38 -19.05 -13.27
N THR A 69 41.73 -19.46 -14.36
CA THR A 69 40.48 -20.21 -14.42
C THR A 69 40.31 -21.29 -13.33
N SER A 70 39.16 -21.29 -12.65
CA SER A 70 38.58 -22.48 -12.02
C SER A 70 37.07 -22.43 -12.21
N ALA A 71 36.54 -23.31 -13.05
CA ALA A 71 35.14 -23.31 -13.43
C ALA A 71 34.27 -23.90 -12.32
N LEU A 72 33.68 -23.04 -11.48
CA LEU A 72 32.45 -23.37 -10.78
C LEU A 72 31.27 -22.93 -11.65
N LEU A 73 30.62 -23.90 -12.30
CA LEU A 73 29.30 -23.71 -12.91
C LEU A 73 28.25 -23.58 -11.79
N VAL A 74 28.21 -22.42 -11.13
CA VAL A 74 27.05 -22.00 -10.35
C VAL A 74 26.04 -21.44 -11.34
N SER A 75 25.25 -22.33 -11.93
CA SER A 75 23.95 -22.00 -12.54
C SER A 75 22.95 -21.64 -11.44
N GLY A 76 23.27 -20.59 -10.69
CA GLY A 76 22.41 -19.99 -9.68
C GLY A 76 21.41 -19.06 -10.35
N ALA A 77 20.14 -19.48 -10.39
CA ALA A 77 19.04 -18.66 -10.89
C ALA A 77 18.82 -17.43 -9.99
N SER A 78 19.45 -16.30 -10.33
CA SER A 78 19.13 -14.94 -9.84
C SER A 78 19.88 -13.87 -10.67
N ALA A 79 19.61 -13.85 -11.97
CA ALA A 79 19.97 -12.72 -12.85
C ALA A 79 18.83 -12.33 -13.82
N GLU A 80 17.65 -12.93 -13.69
CA GLU A 80 16.44 -12.32 -14.21
C GLU A 80 16.11 -11.12 -13.32
N GLY A 81 16.01 -9.93 -13.94
CA GLY A 81 15.55 -8.73 -13.25
C GLY A 81 14.09 -8.88 -12.80
N ALA A 82 13.59 -7.87 -12.09
CA ALA A 82 12.15 -7.75 -11.81
C ALA A 82 11.32 -8.05 -13.07
N PRO A 83 10.40 -9.03 -13.04
CA PRO A 83 9.58 -9.32 -14.21
C PRO A 83 8.73 -8.09 -14.55
N LYS A 84 8.54 -7.83 -15.84
CA LYS A 84 7.64 -6.76 -16.31
C LYS A 84 6.23 -7.06 -15.79
N ARG A 85 5.53 -6.04 -15.28
CA ARG A 85 4.11 -6.13 -14.98
C ARG A 85 3.33 -6.51 -16.25
N LEU A 86 2.41 -7.45 -16.10
CA LEU A 86 1.58 -8.01 -17.15
C LEU A 86 0.14 -7.52 -17.02
N THR A 87 -0.65 -7.60 -18.09
CA THR A 87 -2.09 -7.36 -18.03
C THR A 87 -2.81 -8.54 -17.36
N PHE A 88 -4.08 -8.36 -16.97
CA PHE A 88 -4.85 -9.45 -16.37
C PHE A 88 -5.02 -10.62 -17.34
N ASP A 89 -5.31 -10.34 -18.61
CA ASP A 89 -5.45 -11.34 -19.67
C ASP A 89 -4.12 -12.11 -19.90
N GLU A 90 -2.98 -11.42 -19.86
CA GLU A 90 -1.66 -12.06 -19.94
C GLU A 90 -1.37 -12.97 -18.73
N ILE A 91 -1.80 -12.57 -17.52
CA ILE A 91 -1.65 -13.39 -16.31
C ILE A 91 -2.52 -14.64 -16.41
N GLN A 92 -3.79 -14.52 -16.83
CA GLN A 92 -4.70 -15.65 -17.03
C GLN A 92 -4.26 -16.59 -18.16
N SER A 93 -3.50 -16.09 -19.14
CA SER A 93 -2.95 -16.92 -20.22
C SER A 93 -1.83 -17.87 -19.76
N LYS A 94 -1.22 -17.62 -18.59
CA LYS A 94 -0.08 -18.39 -18.07
C LYS A 94 -0.51 -19.53 -17.15
N THR A 95 0.17 -20.65 -17.29
CA THR A 95 0.03 -21.77 -16.36
C THR A 95 0.72 -21.44 -15.03
N TYR A 96 0.22 -22.05 -13.94
CA TYR A 96 0.82 -21.94 -12.61
C TYR A 96 2.34 -22.24 -12.60
N MET A 97 2.80 -23.20 -13.41
CA MET A 97 4.21 -23.58 -13.48
C MET A 97 5.11 -22.54 -14.16
N GLU A 98 4.57 -21.72 -15.07
CA GLU A 98 5.30 -20.61 -15.69
C GLU A 98 5.37 -19.38 -14.79
N VAL A 99 4.37 -19.19 -13.92
CA VAL A 99 4.36 -18.10 -12.93
C VAL A 99 5.24 -18.45 -11.71
N LYS A 100 5.26 -19.72 -11.29
CA LYS A 100 5.96 -20.20 -10.10
C LYS A 100 7.45 -19.86 -10.11
N GLY A 101 7.88 -19.06 -9.12
CA GLY A 101 9.28 -18.70 -8.91
C GLY A 101 9.75 -17.43 -9.65
N THR A 102 9.02 -16.96 -10.66
CA THR A 102 9.34 -15.71 -11.39
C THR A 102 9.16 -14.44 -10.54
N GLY A 103 8.26 -14.50 -9.55
CA GLY A 103 7.83 -13.35 -8.76
C GLY A 103 6.61 -12.60 -9.31
N THR A 104 6.13 -12.93 -10.52
CA THR A 104 4.97 -12.28 -11.14
C THR A 104 3.69 -12.43 -10.31
N ALA A 105 3.50 -13.54 -9.60
CA ALA A 105 2.35 -13.78 -8.72
C ALA A 105 2.19 -12.78 -7.55
N ASN A 106 3.17 -11.91 -7.33
CA ASN A 106 3.17 -10.93 -6.26
C ASN A 106 3.18 -9.49 -6.82
N GLN A 107 2.69 -9.32 -8.06
CA GLN A 107 2.49 -8.04 -8.76
C GLN A 107 1.01 -7.84 -9.12
N CYS A 108 0.54 -6.59 -9.09
CA CYS A 108 -0.75 -6.20 -9.65
C CYS A 108 -0.72 -6.35 -11.16
N PRO A 109 -1.83 -6.80 -11.78
CA PRO A 109 -2.09 -6.56 -13.19
C PRO A 109 -1.91 -5.08 -13.56
N THR A 110 -1.59 -4.80 -14.83
CA THR A 110 -1.49 -3.44 -15.39
C THR A 110 -2.47 -3.24 -16.54
N ILE A 111 -2.72 -1.97 -16.87
CA ILE A 111 -3.47 -1.58 -18.07
C ILE A 111 -2.48 -0.96 -19.06
N ASP A 112 -2.50 -1.41 -20.32
CA ASP A 112 -1.57 -0.95 -21.35
C ASP A 112 -1.58 0.57 -21.54
N GLY A 113 -0.39 1.16 -21.68
CA GLY A 113 -0.20 2.62 -21.68
C GLY A 113 -0.57 3.26 -20.33
N GLY A 114 -0.51 2.51 -19.24
CA GLY A 114 -0.49 3.00 -17.88
C GLY A 114 0.95 3.31 -17.43
N VAL A 115 1.10 3.43 -16.12
CA VAL A 115 2.37 3.67 -15.42
C VAL A 115 3.19 2.39 -15.28
N ASP A 116 4.26 2.28 -16.06
CA ASP A 116 5.12 1.07 -16.07
C ASP A 116 5.90 0.87 -14.76
N SER A 117 6.30 1.96 -14.10
CA SER A 117 7.16 1.93 -12.90
C SER A 117 6.66 2.88 -11.82
N PHE A 118 6.35 2.34 -10.64
CA PHE A 118 6.11 3.14 -9.44
C PHE A 118 6.82 2.51 -8.25
N PRO A 119 7.91 3.12 -7.75
CA PRO A 119 8.76 2.50 -6.76
C PRO A 119 8.05 2.43 -5.43
N PHE A 120 7.63 1.22 -5.03
CA PHE A 120 7.12 1.07 -3.68
C PHE A 120 8.21 1.32 -2.66
N THR A 121 7.93 2.21 -1.71
CA THR A 121 8.81 2.49 -0.59
C THR A 121 8.10 2.24 0.72
N VAL A 122 8.55 1.23 1.48
CA VAL A 122 8.37 1.24 2.93
C VAL A 122 9.34 2.24 3.51
N LYS A 123 8.80 3.26 4.16
CA LYS A 123 9.57 4.14 5.02
C LYS A 123 9.06 3.95 6.44
N ALA A 124 9.95 3.75 7.39
CA ALA A 124 9.61 3.71 8.81
C ALA A 124 10.26 4.91 9.50
N GLU A 125 9.66 5.36 10.60
CA GLU A 125 10.28 6.37 11.44
C GLU A 125 11.62 5.89 11.99
N GLY A 126 12.68 6.68 11.73
CA GLY A 126 13.99 6.49 12.32
C GLY A 126 14.30 7.62 13.30
N ILE A 127 14.93 7.27 14.42
CA ILE A 127 15.33 8.23 15.46
C ILE A 127 16.52 9.03 14.93
N GLN A 128 16.30 10.30 14.58
CA GLN A 128 17.37 11.25 14.31
C GLN A 128 17.67 12.07 15.57
N LYS A 129 18.96 12.34 15.82
CA LYS A 129 19.37 13.17 16.95
C LYS A 129 19.28 14.64 16.53
N ASN A 130 18.39 15.39 17.16
CA ASN A 130 18.07 16.82 16.93
C ASN A 130 17.13 17.16 15.74
N GLU A 131 16.49 16.18 15.09
CA GLU A 131 15.44 16.43 14.09
C GLU A 131 14.14 15.67 14.43
N PRO A 132 12.97 16.12 13.94
CA PRO A 132 11.73 15.34 14.04
C PRO A 132 11.90 13.94 13.43
N PRO A 133 11.16 12.92 13.93
CA PRO A 133 11.11 11.61 13.30
C PRO A 133 10.79 11.73 11.81
N ALA A 134 11.68 11.20 10.97
CA ALA A 134 11.54 11.27 9.53
C ALA A 134 11.42 9.86 8.96
N PHE A 135 10.61 9.74 7.91
CA PHE A 135 10.37 8.50 7.18
C PHE A 135 11.62 8.08 6.38
N GLN A 136 12.40 7.13 6.92
CA GLN A 136 13.65 6.66 6.31
C GLN A 136 13.42 5.47 5.37
N LYS A 137 14.10 5.44 4.22
CA LYS A 137 14.03 4.31 3.27
C LYS A 137 14.56 3.03 3.92
N THR A 138 13.77 1.97 3.88
CA THR A 138 14.11 0.66 4.48
C THR A 138 14.48 -0.38 3.44
N LYS A 139 15.07 -1.50 3.88
CA LYS A 139 15.33 -2.69 3.07
C LYS A 139 14.37 -3.82 3.46
N LEU A 140 13.65 -4.36 2.50
CA LEU A 140 12.72 -5.48 2.72
C LEU A 140 13.46 -6.80 3.07
N MET A 141 12.97 -7.52 4.08
CA MET A 141 13.52 -8.80 4.54
C MET A 141 12.68 -10.03 4.18
N THR A 142 11.35 -9.89 4.06
CA THR A 142 10.41 -11.03 3.93
C THR A 142 10.26 -11.60 2.51
N ARG A 143 11.00 -11.09 1.52
CA ARG A 143 10.87 -11.47 0.09
C ARG A 143 9.48 -11.10 -0.45
N LEU A 144 9.06 -11.74 -1.53
CA LEU A 144 7.85 -11.46 -2.30
C LEU A 144 6.59 -12.04 -1.62
N THR A 145 6.19 -11.48 -0.48
CA THR A 145 5.07 -11.97 0.37
C THR A 145 4.24 -10.83 0.97
N TYR A 146 4.06 -9.76 0.19
CA TYR A 146 3.67 -8.44 0.70
C TYR A 146 2.50 -7.79 -0.06
N THR A 147 2.04 -8.43 -1.13
CA THR A 147 0.99 -7.92 -2.00
C THR A 147 -0.34 -8.37 -1.41
N LEU A 148 -1.29 -7.44 -1.30
CA LEU A 148 -2.67 -7.77 -0.95
C LEU A 148 -3.41 -8.08 -2.24
N ASP A 149 -4.23 -9.12 -2.27
CA ASP A 149 -4.85 -9.60 -3.50
C ASP A 149 -6.22 -10.22 -3.24
N GLU A 150 -7.01 -10.33 -4.30
CA GLU A 150 -8.35 -10.91 -4.30
C GLU A 150 -9.28 -10.27 -3.24
N MET A 151 -9.07 -8.98 -2.91
CA MET A 151 -9.88 -8.27 -1.92
C MET A 151 -11.22 -7.85 -2.52
N GLU A 152 -12.33 -8.23 -1.92
CA GLU A 152 -13.67 -7.95 -2.42
C GLU A 152 -14.42 -6.95 -1.53
N GLY A 153 -15.24 -6.10 -2.15
CA GLY A 153 -16.04 -5.12 -1.44
C GLY A 153 -17.02 -4.34 -2.32
N PRO A 154 -18.16 -3.86 -1.78
CA PRO A 154 -19.03 -2.95 -2.50
C PRO A 154 -18.34 -1.60 -2.77
N LEU A 155 -18.50 -1.11 -3.99
CA LEU A 155 -18.19 0.25 -4.41
C LEU A 155 -19.49 0.98 -4.77
N GLU A 156 -19.90 1.90 -3.90
CA GLU A 156 -21.01 2.82 -4.14
C GLU A 156 -20.49 4.06 -4.88
N VAL A 157 -21.23 4.51 -5.90
CA VAL A 157 -20.91 5.73 -6.65
C VAL A 157 -22.01 6.77 -6.46
N GLY A 158 -21.70 7.80 -5.69
CA GLY A 158 -22.59 8.94 -5.47
C GLY A 158 -22.88 9.73 -6.74
N ALA A 159 -24.07 10.31 -6.83
CA ALA A 159 -24.50 11.14 -7.96
C ALA A 159 -23.67 12.44 -8.15
N ASP A 160 -22.88 12.80 -7.14
CA ASP A 160 -21.88 13.87 -7.13
C ASP A 160 -20.49 13.44 -7.66
N GLY A 161 -20.32 12.15 -7.96
CA GLY A 161 -19.04 11.53 -8.35
C GLY A 161 -18.16 11.13 -7.16
N THR A 162 -18.68 11.11 -5.93
CA THR A 162 -17.98 10.58 -4.77
C THR A 162 -18.03 9.04 -4.77
N LEU A 163 -16.89 8.40 -4.56
CA LEU A 163 -16.76 6.96 -4.37
C LEU A 163 -16.82 6.62 -2.87
N LYS A 164 -17.46 5.50 -2.54
CA LYS A 164 -17.38 4.86 -1.22
C LYS A 164 -17.10 3.37 -1.41
N PHE A 165 -15.89 2.94 -1.06
CA PHE A 165 -15.46 1.54 -1.08
C PHE A 165 -15.41 1.00 0.35
N GLU A 166 -15.99 -0.18 0.58
CA GLU A 166 -15.86 -0.91 1.84
C GLU A 166 -15.24 -2.28 1.60
N GLU A 167 -14.09 -2.58 2.21
CA GLU A 167 -13.48 -3.91 2.17
C GLU A 167 -14.31 -4.91 3.02
N LYS A 168 -14.39 -6.18 2.57
CA LYS A 168 -15.18 -7.25 3.22
C LYS A 168 -14.44 -8.57 3.40
N ASP A 169 -13.75 -9.05 2.37
CA ASP A 169 -13.05 -10.34 2.35
C ASP A 169 -11.85 -10.33 1.38
N GLY A 170 -11.02 -11.36 1.44
CA GLY A 170 -9.86 -11.57 0.57
C GLY A 170 -8.52 -11.60 1.31
N ILE A 171 -7.40 -11.48 0.58
CA ILE A 171 -6.06 -11.44 1.17
C ILE A 171 -5.70 -9.98 1.51
N ASP A 172 -6.41 -9.47 2.51
CA ASP A 172 -6.41 -8.09 3.01
C ASP A 172 -5.33 -7.80 4.08
N TYR A 173 -4.44 -8.76 4.36
CA TYR A 173 -3.27 -8.57 5.21
C TYR A 173 -2.04 -9.39 4.78
N ALA A 174 -0.85 -8.85 5.01
CA ALA A 174 0.44 -9.48 4.77
C ALA A 174 1.44 -9.15 5.88
N ALA A 175 2.12 -10.18 6.41
CA ALA A 175 3.16 -10.01 7.42
C ALA A 175 4.48 -9.60 6.75
N VAL A 176 4.92 -8.37 7.01
CA VAL A 176 6.11 -7.78 6.40
C VAL A 176 7.17 -7.49 7.47
N THR A 177 8.45 -7.64 7.12
CA THR A 177 9.54 -7.12 7.94
C THR A 177 10.50 -6.35 7.05
N VAL A 178 10.84 -5.14 7.49
CA VAL A 178 11.86 -4.30 6.87
C VAL A 178 12.99 -4.03 7.85
N GLN A 179 14.14 -3.65 7.30
CA GLN A 179 15.33 -3.27 8.04
C GLN A 179 15.62 -1.78 7.81
N LEU A 180 15.70 -1.03 8.90
CA LEU A 180 16.15 0.37 8.92
C LEU A 180 17.67 0.45 8.66
N PRO A 181 18.19 1.58 8.15
CA PRO A 181 19.61 1.87 8.24
C PRO A 181 20.03 1.86 9.72
N GLY A 182 21.18 1.25 10.02
CA GLY A 182 21.57 0.89 11.40
C GLY A 182 21.21 -0.54 11.80
N GLY A 183 20.44 -1.27 10.99
CA GLY A 183 20.27 -2.72 11.10
C GLY A 183 19.06 -3.19 11.91
N GLU A 184 18.36 -2.28 12.59
CA GLU A 184 17.12 -2.57 13.32
C GLU A 184 16.04 -3.13 12.38
N ARG A 185 15.31 -4.16 12.82
CA ARG A 185 14.22 -4.77 12.06
C ARG A 185 12.87 -4.33 12.61
N VAL A 186 12.05 -3.76 11.74
CA VAL A 186 10.69 -3.33 12.02
C VAL A 186 9.72 -4.30 11.34
N PRO A 187 9.15 -5.29 12.06
CA PRO A 187 8.01 -6.05 11.59
C PRO A 187 6.73 -5.21 11.65
N PHE A 188 5.83 -5.42 10.70
CA PHE A 188 4.50 -4.81 10.66
C PHE A 188 3.55 -5.67 9.83
N LEU A 189 2.25 -5.49 10.04
CA LEU A 189 1.21 -6.18 9.29
C LEU A 189 0.66 -5.21 8.25
N PHE A 190 1.12 -5.25 7.00
CA PHE A 190 0.50 -4.43 5.95
C PHE A 190 -0.93 -4.93 5.76
N THR A 191 -1.92 -4.06 5.85
CA THR A 191 -3.32 -4.48 5.82
C THR A 191 -4.23 -3.35 5.35
N VAL A 192 -5.43 -3.70 4.89
CA VAL A 192 -6.55 -2.78 4.69
C VAL A 192 -7.86 -3.31 5.29
N LYS A 193 -7.74 -4.14 6.34
CA LYS A 193 -8.88 -4.74 7.06
C LYS A 193 -9.94 -3.72 7.45
N GLN A 194 -11.20 -3.99 7.12
CA GLN A 194 -12.35 -3.14 7.42
C GLN A 194 -12.18 -1.71 6.90
N LEU A 195 -11.48 -1.53 5.77
CA LEU A 195 -11.31 -0.24 5.12
C LEU A 195 -12.67 0.33 4.71
N VAL A 196 -12.92 1.59 5.08
CA VAL A 196 -14.03 2.39 4.56
C VAL A 196 -13.44 3.63 3.89
N ALA A 197 -13.13 3.53 2.60
CA ALA A 197 -12.51 4.59 1.82
C ALA A 197 -13.56 5.46 1.13
N THR A 198 -13.53 6.77 1.37
CA THR A 198 -14.49 7.73 0.81
C THR A 198 -13.79 8.94 0.19
N GLY A 199 -14.35 9.49 -0.89
CA GLY A 199 -13.83 10.68 -1.55
C GLY A 199 -13.97 10.65 -3.06
N LYS A 200 -13.16 11.42 -3.77
CA LYS A 200 -13.22 11.48 -5.25
C LYS A 200 -12.28 10.45 -5.89
N PRO A 201 -12.50 10.03 -7.14
CA PRO A 201 -11.58 9.13 -7.84
C PRO A 201 -10.11 9.61 -7.82
N GLU A 202 -9.88 10.92 -7.85
CA GLU A 202 -8.54 11.54 -7.78
C GLU A 202 -7.84 11.30 -6.42
N SER A 203 -8.61 11.24 -5.33
CA SER A 203 -8.16 11.03 -3.96
C SER A 203 -9.35 10.65 -3.08
N PHE A 204 -9.44 9.38 -2.71
CA PHE A 204 -10.38 8.85 -1.73
C PHE A 204 -9.62 8.17 -0.61
N SER A 205 -10.02 8.39 0.63
CA SER A 205 -9.26 8.02 1.82
C SER A 205 -10.13 7.36 2.87
N GLY A 206 -9.56 6.45 3.65
CA GLY A 206 -10.28 5.74 4.70
C GLY A 206 -9.38 5.26 5.84
N PRO A 207 -9.93 5.20 7.06
CA PRO A 207 -9.32 4.43 8.14
C PRO A 207 -9.48 2.93 7.87
N PHE A 208 -8.57 2.12 8.40
CA PHE A 208 -8.65 0.67 8.41
C PHE A 208 -8.08 0.10 9.71
N LEU A 209 -8.49 -1.11 10.06
CA LEU A 209 -8.05 -1.82 11.24
C LEU A 209 -6.64 -2.40 11.03
N VAL A 210 -5.76 -2.21 12.02
CA VAL A 210 -4.45 -2.87 12.08
C VAL A 210 -4.46 -3.83 13.26
N PRO A 211 -4.72 -5.14 13.05
CA PRO A 211 -4.58 -6.14 14.11
C PRO A 211 -3.16 -6.17 14.67
N SER A 212 -3.02 -6.65 15.91
CA SER A 212 -1.71 -6.98 16.47
C SER A 212 -0.97 -7.95 15.53
N TYR A 213 0.29 -7.66 15.23
CA TYR A 213 1.17 -8.50 14.39
C TYR A 213 1.35 -9.92 14.96
N ARG A 214 1.11 -10.09 16.26
CA ARG A 214 1.05 -11.38 16.95
C ARG A 214 -0.38 -11.65 17.42
N GLY A 215 -0.91 -12.84 17.15
CA GLY A 215 -2.18 -13.30 17.73
C GLY A 215 -2.07 -13.48 19.25
N SER A 216 -3.20 -13.50 19.95
CA SER A 216 -3.26 -13.59 21.42
C SER A 216 -2.63 -14.86 22.00
N SER A 217 -2.62 -15.96 21.24
CA SER A 217 -2.00 -17.24 21.60
C SER A 217 -0.52 -17.36 21.21
N PHE A 218 0.10 -16.29 20.70
CA PHE A 218 1.53 -16.28 20.43
C PHE A 218 2.31 -16.38 21.75
N LEU A 219 3.27 -17.31 21.80
CA LEU A 219 4.16 -17.50 22.95
C LEU A 219 5.51 -16.83 22.68
N ASP A 220 5.96 -16.00 23.61
CA ASP A 220 7.31 -15.46 23.61
C ASP A 220 8.35 -16.54 24.02
N PRO A 221 9.67 -16.27 23.91
CA PRO A 221 10.71 -17.24 24.26
C PRO A 221 10.74 -17.71 25.72
N LYS A 222 9.94 -17.10 26.62
CA LYS A 222 9.75 -17.54 28.01
C LYS A 222 8.42 -18.29 28.21
N GLY A 223 7.69 -18.56 27.12
CA GLY A 223 6.39 -19.22 27.15
C GLY A 223 5.25 -18.29 27.58
N ARG A 224 5.44 -16.96 27.57
CA ARG A 224 4.40 -16.00 27.96
C ARG A 224 3.55 -15.60 26.75
N GLY A 225 2.24 -15.51 26.93
CA GLY A 225 1.27 -15.16 25.88
C GLY A 225 0.04 -14.46 26.46
N GLY A 226 -0.89 -14.01 25.61
CA GLY A 226 -2.06 -13.23 26.04
C GLY A 226 -3.25 -14.10 26.45
N SER A 227 -3.57 -15.13 25.66
CA SER A 227 -4.66 -16.07 25.93
C SER A 227 -4.19 -17.47 26.36
N THR A 228 -2.91 -17.77 26.16
CA THR A 228 -2.27 -19.05 26.48
C THR A 228 -0.82 -18.81 26.87
N GLY A 229 -0.28 -19.62 27.78
CA GLY A 229 1.10 -19.50 28.26
C GLY A 229 1.17 -19.05 29.72
N TYR A 230 2.36 -18.66 30.16
CA TYR A 230 2.58 -18.05 31.46
C TYR A 230 2.24 -16.55 31.43
N ASP A 231 1.79 -16.03 32.57
CA ASP A 231 1.56 -14.60 32.81
C ASP A 231 2.83 -13.90 33.34
N ASN A 232 3.80 -14.65 33.87
CA ASN A 232 5.03 -14.12 34.45
C ASN A 232 6.31 -14.80 33.93
N ALA A 233 7.48 -14.26 34.32
CA ALA A 233 8.76 -14.82 33.93
C ALA A 233 9.23 -15.96 34.86
N VAL A 234 8.58 -17.13 34.74
CA VAL A 234 8.81 -18.35 35.55
C VAL A 234 10.27 -18.81 35.73
N ALA A 235 11.18 -18.37 34.86
CA ALA A 235 12.62 -18.63 34.97
C ALA A 235 13.32 -17.84 36.11
N LEU A 236 12.65 -16.87 36.74
CA LEU A 236 13.19 -16.02 37.81
C LEU A 236 12.33 -16.09 39.10
N PRO A 237 12.24 -17.26 39.76
CA PRO A 237 11.36 -17.45 40.93
C PRO A 237 11.87 -16.76 42.20
N ALA A 238 13.15 -16.40 42.28
CA ALA A 238 13.75 -15.83 43.48
C ALA A 238 13.23 -14.40 43.74
N GLY A 239 12.66 -14.17 44.93
CA GLY A 239 12.25 -12.84 45.39
C GLY A 239 11.08 -12.20 44.64
N GLY A 240 10.27 -12.98 43.90
CA GLY A 240 9.19 -12.43 43.07
C GLY A 240 9.67 -11.68 41.83
N ARG A 241 10.95 -11.85 41.44
CA ARG A 241 11.54 -11.12 40.31
C ARG A 241 10.82 -11.37 38.99
N GLY A 242 10.23 -12.55 38.80
CA GLY A 242 9.41 -12.84 37.62
C GLY A 242 8.15 -11.96 37.48
N ASP A 243 7.70 -11.35 38.58
CA ASP A 243 6.50 -10.52 38.73
C ASP A 243 6.83 -9.03 38.94
N GLU A 244 8.09 -8.62 38.75
CA GLU A 244 8.53 -7.24 38.99
C GLU A 244 7.89 -6.21 38.03
N GLU A 245 7.58 -5.00 38.52
CA GLU A 245 6.90 -3.96 37.72
C GLU A 245 7.66 -3.57 36.45
N GLU A 246 8.98 -3.71 36.43
CA GLU A 246 9.82 -3.49 35.24
C GLU A 246 9.47 -4.49 34.11
N LEU A 247 9.11 -5.73 34.45
CA LEU A 247 8.68 -6.78 33.51
C LEU A 247 7.19 -6.73 33.20
N ALA A 248 6.42 -5.80 33.77
CA ALA A 248 4.96 -5.78 33.60
C ALA A 248 4.53 -5.65 32.13
N LYS A 249 5.30 -4.94 31.29
CA LYS A 249 5.03 -4.80 29.85
C LYS A 249 5.28 -6.08 29.06
N GLU A 250 6.30 -6.84 29.47
CA GLU A 250 6.68 -8.10 28.84
C GLU A 250 5.85 -9.28 29.37
N ASN A 251 5.29 -9.16 30.57
CA ASN A 251 4.38 -10.11 31.21
C ASN A 251 2.94 -9.94 30.69
N VAL A 252 2.38 -8.72 30.77
CA VAL A 252 1.02 -8.41 30.32
C VAL A 252 0.98 -8.24 28.81
N LYS A 253 0.84 -9.35 28.10
CA LYS A 253 0.74 -9.38 26.63
C LYS A 253 -0.56 -8.74 26.15
N ASN A 254 -0.46 -7.58 25.52
CA ASN A 254 -1.58 -6.87 24.92
C ASN A 254 -1.65 -7.10 23.40
N ALA A 255 -2.68 -7.82 22.95
CA ALA A 255 -2.97 -8.08 21.54
C ALA A 255 -3.96 -7.07 20.91
N SER A 256 -4.13 -5.88 21.50
CA SER A 256 -5.00 -4.82 20.98
C SER A 256 -4.65 -4.43 19.55
N SER A 257 -5.68 -4.27 18.72
CA SER A 257 -5.57 -3.63 17.40
C SER A 257 -5.32 -2.12 17.51
N SER A 258 -4.84 -1.55 16.41
CA SER A 258 -4.73 -0.11 16.18
C SER A 258 -5.43 0.26 14.87
N THR A 259 -5.23 1.48 14.39
CA THR A 259 -5.86 2.02 13.17
C THR A 259 -4.80 2.61 12.25
N GLY A 260 -4.88 2.28 10.97
CA GLY A 260 -4.12 2.92 9.90
C GLY A 260 -5.03 3.81 9.05
N ASN A 261 -4.44 4.64 8.18
CA ASN A 261 -5.17 5.41 7.18
C ASN A 261 -4.53 5.23 5.81
N ILE A 262 -5.35 4.97 4.78
CA ILE A 262 -4.91 4.84 3.39
C ILE A 262 -5.60 5.89 2.53
N THR A 263 -4.85 6.44 1.58
CA THR A 263 -5.34 7.27 0.49
C THR A 263 -5.10 6.55 -0.82
N LEU A 264 -6.14 6.45 -1.64
CA LEU A 264 -6.18 5.80 -2.94
C LEU A 264 -6.46 6.87 -4.01
N SER A 265 -5.69 6.83 -5.10
CA SER A 265 -5.84 7.75 -6.24
C SER A 265 -5.92 6.95 -7.54
N VAL A 266 -7.05 7.07 -8.25
CA VAL A 266 -7.22 6.51 -9.60
C VAL A 266 -6.33 7.25 -10.58
N THR A 267 -5.55 6.50 -11.36
CA THR A 267 -4.69 7.06 -12.42
C THR A 267 -5.20 6.77 -13.82
N LYS A 268 -5.80 5.58 -14.03
CA LYS A 268 -6.35 5.17 -15.32
C LYS A 268 -7.47 4.16 -15.12
N SER A 269 -8.44 4.14 -16.03
CA SER A 269 -9.47 3.12 -16.12
C SER A 269 -9.65 2.66 -17.57
N LYS A 270 -10.18 1.44 -17.74
CA LYS A 270 -10.56 0.83 -19.01
C LYS A 270 -12.04 0.43 -18.90
N PRO A 271 -12.98 1.33 -19.26
CA PRO A 271 -14.42 1.11 -19.07
C PRO A 271 -15.00 -0.11 -19.80
N GLU A 272 -14.28 -0.67 -20.78
CA GLU A 272 -14.70 -1.86 -21.54
C GLU A 272 -14.60 -3.16 -20.74
N THR A 273 -13.70 -3.21 -19.75
CA THR A 273 -13.43 -4.38 -18.90
C THR A 273 -13.65 -4.10 -17.41
N GLY A 274 -14.14 -2.91 -17.06
CA GLY A 274 -14.27 -2.47 -15.67
C GLY A 274 -12.95 -2.23 -14.93
N GLU A 275 -11.80 -2.36 -15.60
CA GLU A 275 -10.49 -2.31 -14.94
C GLU A 275 -10.11 -0.87 -14.54
N VAL A 276 -9.52 -0.73 -13.35
CA VAL A 276 -9.02 0.53 -12.80
C VAL A 276 -7.62 0.30 -12.23
N ILE A 277 -6.71 1.25 -12.44
CA ILE A 277 -5.39 1.26 -11.77
C ILE A 277 -5.15 2.60 -11.09
N GLY A 278 -4.40 2.55 -10.00
CA GLY A 278 -4.09 3.72 -9.20
C GLY A 278 -2.81 3.61 -8.40
N VAL A 279 -2.54 4.69 -7.66
CA VAL A 279 -1.47 4.81 -6.68
C VAL A 279 -2.12 4.85 -5.30
N PHE A 280 -1.42 4.33 -4.30
CA PHE A 280 -1.83 4.43 -2.91
C PHE A 280 -0.72 4.95 -2.01
N GLU A 281 -1.11 5.65 -0.95
CA GLU A 281 -0.27 5.95 0.21
C GLU A 281 -1.02 5.53 1.48
N SER A 282 -0.46 4.57 2.21
CA SER A 282 -0.94 4.10 3.50
C SER A 282 0.06 4.50 4.60
N VAL A 283 -0.46 4.91 5.75
CA VAL A 283 0.30 5.13 6.98
C VAL A 283 -0.35 4.31 8.09
N GLN A 284 0.45 3.45 8.72
CA GLN A 284 -0.02 2.54 9.76
C GLN A 284 1.10 2.21 10.77
N PRO A 285 0.74 1.86 12.02
CA PRO A 285 1.70 1.45 13.03
C PRO A 285 2.38 0.11 12.70
N SER A 286 3.58 -0.06 13.25
CA SER A 286 4.33 -1.32 13.27
C SER A 286 3.86 -2.28 14.38
N ASP A 287 4.47 -3.47 14.42
CA ASP A 287 4.40 -4.40 15.55
C ASP A 287 4.78 -3.72 16.88
N THR A 288 4.06 -4.07 17.95
CA THR A 288 4.26 -3.63 19.34
C THR A 288 4.86 -4.71 20.25
N ASP A 289 5.19 -5.90 19.70
CA ASP A 289 5.63 -7.07 20.45
C ASP A 289 4.67 -7.41 21.61
N LEU A 290 3.37 -7.47 21.28
CA LEU A 290 2.27 -7.64 22.23
C LEU A 290 2.27 -6.57 23.35
N GLY A 291 2.51 -5.31 22.97
CA GLY A 291 2.50 -4.15 23.88
C GLY A 291 3.81 -3.86 24.61
N ALA A 292 4.85 -4.69 24.46
CA ALA A 292 6.14 -4.46 25.11
C ALA A 292 6.90 -3.23 24.57
N LYS A 293 6.76 -2.91 23.27
CA LYS A 293 7.41 -1.77 22.63
C LYS A 293 6.41 -0.81 21.98
N ALA A 294 6.79 0.46 21.89
CA ALA A 294 6.04 1.44 21.13
C ALA A 294 6.04 1.08 19.63
N PRO A 295 4.90 1.21 18.92
CA PRO A 295 4.88 1.09 17.47
C PRO A 295 5.59 2.29 16.84
N LYS A 296 6.15 2.08 15.65
CA LYS A 296 6.64 3.14 14.75
C LYS A 296 5.64 3.35 13.63
N ASP A 297 5.52 4.58 13.13
CA ASP A 297 4.75 4.78 11.92
C ASP A 297 5.49 4.23 10.69
N VAL A 298 4.74 3.50 9.87
CA VAL A 298 5.20 2.89 8.62
C VAL A 298 4.39 3.49 7.48
N LYS A 299 5.08 4.26 6.63
CA LYS A 299 4.54 4.80 5.38
C LYS A 299 4.81 3.83 4.24
N ILE A 300 3.76 3.55 3.49
CA ILE A 300 3.64 2.48 2.50
C ILE A 300 3.08 3.13 1.24
N GLN A 301 3.91 3.37 0.23
CA GLN A 301 3.49 4.00 -1.03
C GLN A 301 3.60 2.97 -2.15
N GLY A 302 2.57 2.76 -2.97
CA GLY A 302 2.53 1.68 -3.97
C GLY A 302 1.50 1.84 -5.08
N VAL A 303 1.24 0.77 -5.83
CA VAL A 303 0.22 0.72 -6.89
C VAL A 303 -0.89 -0.26 -6.55
N TRP A 304 -2.09 0.07 -7.00
CA TRP A 304 -3.25 -0.83 -6.91
C TRP A 304 -3.93 -1.00 -8.26
N TYR A 305 -4.64 -2.10 -8.38
CA TYR A 305 -5.46 -2.51 -9.50
C TYR A 305 -6.82 -2.93 -8.96
N ALA A 306 -7.90 -2.68 -9.71
CA ALA A 306 -9.21 -3.22 -9.40
C ALA A 306 -9.97 -3.61 -10.67
N GLN A 307 -10.87 -4.59 -10.54
CA GLN A 307 -11.94 -4.85 -11.50
C GLN A 307 -13.27 -4.39 -10.89
N LEU A 308 -14.06 -3.65 -11.67
CA LEU A 308 -15.40 -3.21 -11.32
C LEU A 308 -16.44 -4.03 -12.08
N GLU A 309 -17.28 -4.75 -11.35
CA GLU A 309 -18.39 -5.53 -11.90
C GLU A 309 -19.72 -4.91 -11.48
N SER A 310 -20.53 -4.45 -12.43
CA SER A 310 -21.89 -3.99 -12.16
C SER A 310 -22.82 -5.19 -11.91
N ASN A 311 -23.59 -5.12 -10.83
CA ASN A 311 -24.69 -6.06 -10.53
C ASN A 311 -25.91 -5.82 -11.44
#